data_AF-A0A0V0GRT3-F1
#
_entry.id   AF-A0A0V0GRT3-F1
#
_cell.length_a   1.000
_cell.length_b   1.000
_cell.length_c   1.000
_cell.angle_alpha   90.00
_cell.angle_beta   90.00
_cell.angle_gamma   90.00
#
_symmetry.space_group_name_H-M   'P 1'
#
loop_
_entity.id
_entity.type
_entity.pdbx_description
1 polymer ?
#
loop_
_entity_poly.entity_id
_entity_poly.type
_entity_poly.pdbx_seq_one_letter_code
_entity_poly.pdbx_strand_id
1 'polypeptide(L)'
;MGSDMWSGDLYSRELSSTTSMRGTLCYVAPEYGGCGYLMEKADIYSFGVLVLVIVSGRRPLHVLNSPMKLEKANLVSWCKQLAHAGNVLELVDERLKDNYNKEQASLCINLALACLQKMPELRPDISDIVKILKGEMELPSPPFRILSLPTLRERSADQND
;
A
#
# COMPACT_ATOMS: atom_id res chain seq x y z
N MET A 1 -36.59 1.85 -19.98
CA MET A 1 -35.71 1.37 -21.07
C MET A 1 -34.93 2.57 -21.60
N GLY A 2 -33.62 2.44 -21.75
CA GLY A 2 -32.80 3.39 -22.53
C GLY A 2 -32.01 4.39 -21.71
N SER A 3 -31.06 3.89 -20.93
CA SER A 3 -29.84 4.59 -20.54
C SER A 3 -29.05 4.97 -21.79
N ASP A 4 -28.74 6.24 -22.01
CA ASP A 4 -27.67 6.63 -22.94
C ASP A 4 -27.02 7.95 -22.51
N MET A 5 -25.69 7.91 -22.52
CA MET A 5 -24.80 9.05 -22.77
C MET A 5 -24.76 10.16 -21.71
N TRP A 6 -24.14 9.86 -20.58
CA TRP A 6 -23.49 10.89 -19.77
C TRP A 6 -22.03 10.96 -20.23
N SER A 7 -21.80 11.85 -21.19
CA SER A 7 -20.55 12.03 -21.92
C SER A 7 -19.34 12.23 -21.00
N GLY A 8 -18.37 11.32 -21.11
CA GLY A 8 -17.03 11.41 -20.51
C GLY A 8 -16.18 12.59 -20.99
N ASP A 9 -16.70 13.40 -21.91
CA ASP A 9 -16.00 14.54 -22.49
C ASP A 9 -16.19 15.84 -21.71
N LEU A 10 -17.21 15.93 -20.84
CA LEU A 10 -17.42 17.12 -20.01
C LEU A 10 -16.50 17.17 -18.79
N TYR A 11 -16.05 16.02 -18.29
CA TYR A 11 -15.08 15.96 -17.18
C TYR A 11 -13.64 16.23 -17.65
N SER A 12 -13.35 16.00 -18.94
CA SER A 12 -12.02 16.22 -19.53
C SER A 12 -11.67 17.70 -19.68
N ARG A 13 -12.65 18.61 -19.70
CA ARG A 13 -12.40 20.06 -19.90
C ARG A 13 -12.35 20.89 -18.61
N GLU A 14 -12.83 20.37 -17.49
CA GLU A 14 -12.56 20.93 -16.15
C GLU A 14 -11.25 20.41 -15.54
N LEU A 15 -10.60 19.43 -16.18
CA LEU A 15 -9.26 18.93 -15.85
C LEU A 15 -8.11 19.91 -16.21
N SER A 16 -8.44 21.15 -16.60
CA SER A 16 -7.47 22.22 -16.81
C SER A 16 -7.44 23.14 -15.60
N SER A 17 -6.31 23.26 -14.91
CA SER A 17 -6.09 24.49 -14.11
C SER A 17 -5.28 24.42 -12.83
N THR A 18 -5.15 23.26 -12.18
CA THR A 18 -4.53 23.24 -10.84
C THR A 18 -3.57 22.07 -10.64
N THR A 19 -2.32 22.44 -10.40
CA THR A 19 -1.21 21.61 -9.88
C THR A 19 -1.50 20.97 -8.50
N SER A 20 -2.74 21.01 -8.03
CA SER A 20 -3.20 20.54 -6.72
C SER A 20 -3.98 19.21 -6.76
N MET A 21 -4.39 18.72 -7.94
CA MET A 21 -5.22 17.50 -8.04
C MET A 21 -4.44 16.22 -8.36
N ARG A 22 -3.10 16.31 -8.40
CA ARG A 22 -2.19 15.14 -8.36
C ARG A 22 -2.16 14.47 -6.97
N GLY A 23 -2.80 15.08 -5.97
CA GLY A 23 -2.82 14.63 -4.58
C GLY A 23 -3.73 13.44 -4.29
N THR A 24 -4.85 13.27 -4.99
CA THR A 24 -5.88 12.27 -4.61
C THR A 24 -5.71 10.92 -5.30
N LEU A 25 -5.16 10.88 -6.52
CA LEU A 25 -5.06 9.63 -7.31
C LEU A 25 -4.26 8.53 -6.59
N CYS A 26 -3.31 8.92 -5.73
CA CYS A 26 -2.46 7.99 -4.97
C CYS A 26 -3.20 7.27 -3.84
N TYR A 27 -4.36 7.79 -3.44
CA TYR A 27 -5.19 7.22 -2.39
C TYR A 27 -6.32 6.35 -2.95
N VAL A 28 -6.58 6.42 -4.27
CA VAL A 28 -7.66 5.68 -4.90
C VAL A 28 -7.32 4.21 -5.02
N ALA A 29 -8.23 3.35 -4.55
CA ALA A 29 -8.10 1.91 -4.67
C ALA A 29 -8.14 1.44 -6.14
N PRO A 30 -7.40 0.38 -6.52
CA PRO A 30 -7.25 -0.06 -7.91
C PRO A 30 -8.55 -0.54 -8.58
N GLU A 31 -9.59 -0.84 -7.81
CA GLU A 31 -10.88 -1.40 -8.26
C GLU A 31 -12.00 -0.36 -8.44
N TYR A 32 -11.69 0.95 -8.45
CA TYR A 32 -12.71 2.01 -8.43
C TYR A 32 -13.78 1.84 -9.54
N GLY A 33 -14.95 1.34 -9.14
CA GLY A 33 -15.99 0.85 -10.05
C GLY A 33 -17.25 0.37 -9.33
N GLY A 34 -18.00 1.30 -8.73
CA GLY A 34 -19.46 1.21 -8.49
C GLY A 34 -20.03 -0.04 -7.79
N CYS A 35 -19.76 -0.24 -6.50
CA CYS A 35 -20.64 -1.02 -5.60
C CYS A 35 -20.42 -0.56 -4.14
N GLY A 36 -21.47 -0.48 -3.32
CA GLY A 36 -21.41 0.12 -1.97
C GLY A 36 -20.37 -0.53 -1.03
N TYR A 37 -20.23 -1.86 -1.05
CA TYR A 37 -19.19 -2.57 -0.30
C TYR A 37 -17.77 -2.24 -0.79
N LEU A 38 -17.60 -1.95 -2.08
CA LEU A 38 -16.32 -1.54 -2.64
C LEU A 38 -15.92 -0.13 -2.17
N MET A 39 -16.88 0.70 -1.73
CA MET A 39 -16.57 2.04 -1.20
C MET A 39 -15.89 1.98 0.17
N GLU A 40 -16.41 1.16 1.10
CA GLU A 40 -15.77 0.99 2.42
C GLU A 40 -14.35 0.43 2.26
N LYS A 41 -14.18 -0.59 1.41
CA LYS A 41 -12.85 -1.14 1.14
C LYS A 41 -11.94 -0.14 0.45
N ALA A 42 -12.46 0.74 -0.41
CA ALA A 42 -11.68 1.83 -1.01
C ALA A 42 -11.23 2.87 0.02
N ASP A 43 -12.05 3.18 1.02
CA ASP A 43 -11.67 4.05 2.14
C ASP A 43 -10.58 3.40 3.00
N ILE A 44 -10.67 2.09 3.25
CA ILE A 44 -9.61 1.34 3.95
C ILE A 44 -8.28 1.40 3.18
N TYR A 45 -8.32 1.28 1.84
CA TYR A 45 -7.11 1.44 1.03
C TYR A 45 -6.52 2.85 1.19
N SER A 46 -7.36 3.88 1.09
CA SER A 46 -6.98 5.28 1.28
C SER A 46 -6.36 5.52 2.66
N PHE A 47 -6.95 4.92 3.69
CA PHE A 47 -6.42 4.93 5.05
C PHE A 47 -5.03 4.29 5.13
N GLY A 48 -4.82 3.14 4.47
CA GLY A 48 -3.51 2.50 4.40
C GLY A 48 -2.44 3.42 3.80
N VAL A 49 -2.75 4.14 2.71
CA VAL A 49 -1.83 5.12 2.12
C VAL A 49 -1.55 6.25 3.12
N LEU A 50 -2.58 6.76 3.81
CA LEU A 50 -2.45 7.82 4.80
C LEU A 50 -1.53 7.40 5.97
N VAL A 51 -1.66 6.18 6.48
CA VAL A 51 -0.76 5.66 7.53
C VAL A 51 0.69 5.66 7.05
N LEU A 52 0.97 5.24 5.81
CA LEU A 52 2.33 5.29 5.27
C LEU A 52 2.85 6.74 5.17
N VAL A 53 2.00 7.69 4.78
CA VAL A 53 2.37 9.12 4.73
C VAL A 53 2.73 9.65 6.11
N ILE A 54 1.94 9.31 7.13
CA ILE A 54 2.17 9.74 8.51
C ILE A 54 3.49 9.16 9.03
N VAL A 55 3.69 7.85 8.88
CA VAL A 55 4.89 7.17 9.41
C VAL A 55 6.17 7.62 8.69
N SER A 56 6.10 7.83 7.38
CA SER A 56 7.28 8.19 6.57
C SER A 56 7.57 9.69 6.51
N GLY A 57 6.59 10.54 6.82
CA GLY A 57 6.68 11.99 6.59
C GLY A 57 6.79 12.37 5.10
N ARG A 58 6.54 11.42 4.17
CA ARG A 58 6.72 11.61 2.72
C ARG A 58 5.38 11.71 2.00
N ARG A 59 5.37 12.40 0.86
CA ARG A 59 4.19 12.42 -0.03
C ARG A 59 4.01 11.04 -0.69
N PRO A 60 2.77 10.57 -0.92
CA PRO A 60 2.51 9.26 -1.55
C PRO A 60 3.17 9.07 -2.92
N LEU A 61 3.21 10.16 -3.70
CA LEU A 61 3.94 10.24 -4.95
C LEU A 61 4.96 11.37 -4.89
N HIS A 62 6.22 11.04 -5.17
CA HIS A 62 7.28 12.01 -5.40
C HIS A 62 7.58 12.07 -6.88
N VAL A 63 7.14 13.13 -7.55
CA VAL A 63 7.40 13.32 -8.98
C VAL A 63 8.86 13.74 -9.14
N LEU A 64 9.73 12.78 -9.41
CA LEU A 64 11.11 13.05 -9.76
C LEU A 64 11.19 13.23 -11.28
N ASN A 65 11.94 14.24 -11.74
CA ASN A 65 12.15 14.56 -13.16
C ASN A 65 12.99 13.50 -13.92
N SER A 66 13.11 12.28 -13.40
CA SER A 66 13.92 11.21 -13.99
C SER A 66 13.20 9.86 -13.92
N PRO A 67 13.04 9.15 -15.06
CA PRO A 67 12.31 7.89 -15.15
C PRO A 67 12.97 6.73 -14.36
N MET A 68 14.27 6.80 -14.07
CA MET A 68 14.99 5.75 -13.33
C MET A 68 14.75 5.78 -11.80
N LYS A 69 14.11 6.81 -11.25
CA LYS A 69 13.77 6.88 -9.80
C LYS A 69 12.28 6.64 -9.52
N LEU A 70 11.54 6.10 -10.49
CA LEU A 70 10.10 5.91 -10.39
C LEU A 70 9.69 4.83 -9.36
N GLU A 71 10.55 3.84 -9.07
CA GLU A 71 10.24 2.80 -8.08
C GLU A 71 10.18 3.32 -6.63
N LYS A 72 11.02 4.30 -6.28
CA LYS A 72 10.95 5.03 -5.01
C LYS A 72 9.95 6.20 -5.04
N ALA A 73 9.45 6.56 -6.22
CA ALA A 73 8.47 7.63 -6.35
C ALA A 73 7.11 7.24 -5.79
N ASN A 74 6.78 5.93 -5.75
CA ASN A 74 5.54 5.43 -5.16
C ASN A 74 5.80 4.84 -3.77
N LEU A 75 5.30 5.53 -2.74
CA LEU A 75 5.46 5.15 -1.33
C LEU A 75 4.95 3.74 -1.03
N VAL A 76 3.85 3.33 -1.68
CA VAL A 76 3.26 1.99 -1.52
C VAL A 76 4.20 0.91 -2.10
N SER A 77 4.80 1.17 -3.26
CA SER A 77 5.75 0.24 -3.88
C SER A 77 7.00 0.07 -3.02
N TRP A 78 7.57 1.17 -2.55
CA TRP A 78 8.74 1.16 -1.68
C TRP A 78 8.46 0.43 -0.36
N CYS A 79 7.32 0.68 0.27
CA CYS A 79 6.91 -0.03 1.48
C CYS A 79 6.81 -1.55 1.26
N LYS A 80 6.24 -2.00 0.14
CA LYS A 80 6.20 -3.44 -0.21
C LYS A 80 7.60 -4.04 -0.39
N GLN A 81 8.51 -3.33 -1.04
CA GLN A 81 9.91 -3.77 -1.19
C GLN A 81 10.61 -3.92 0.18
N LEU A 82 10.43 -2.94 1.07
CA LEU A 82 10.98 -3.00 2.43
C LEU A 82 10.38 -4.15 3.25
N ALA A 83 9.09 -4.41 3.10
CA ALA A 83 8.43 -5.54 3.75
C ALA A 83 9.00 -6.89 3.26
N HIS A 84 9.23 -7.04 1.96
CA HIS A 84 9.89 -8.22 1.38
C HIS A 84 11.32 -8.41 1.88
N ALA A 85 12.05 -7.32 2.10
CA ALA A 85 13.40 -7.35 2.66
C ALA A 85 13.42 -7.55 4.18
N GLY A 86 12.27 -7.56 4.86
CA GLY A 86 12.18 -7.65 6.32
C GLY A 86 12.63 -6.39 7.06
N ASN A 87 12.72 -5.25 6.37
CA ASN A 87 13.27 -4.01 6.92
C ASN A 87 12.29 -2.84 6.82
N VAL A 88 11.06 -3.04 7.32
CA VAL A 88 9.99 -2.03 7.25
C VAL A 88 10.34 -0.72 7.97
N LEU A 89 11.22 -0.75 8.97
CA LEU A 89 11.57 0.44 9.76
C LEU A 89 12.37 1.49 8.96
N GLU A 90 12.98 1.12 7.83
CA GLU A 90 13.58 2.09 6.90
C GLU A 90 12.55 3.07 6.29
N LEU A 91 11.26 2.76 6.40
CA LEU A 91 10.20 3.64 5.93
C LEU A 91 10.01 4.86 6.85
N VAL A 92 10.36 4.74 8.14
CA VAL A 92 10.06 5.75 9.17
C VAL A 92 10.77 7.07 8.87
N ASP A 93 10.10 8.20 9.13
CA ASP A 93 10.68 9.53 8.93
C ASP A 93 12.01 9.67 9.66
N GLU A 94 13.08 9.87 8.89
CA GLU A 94 14.46 10.05 9.37
C GLU A 94 14.58 11.20 10.39
N ARG A 95 13.66 12.18 10.35
CA ARG A 95 13.61 13.29 11.30
C ARG A 95 13.27 12.84 12.72
N LEU A 96 12.61 11.69 12.89
CA LEU A 96 12.30 11.12 14.20
C LEU A 96 13.53 10.48 14.87
N LYS A 97 14.58 10.15 14.11
CA LYS A 97 15.80 9.49 14.62
C LYS A 97 15.46 8.24 15.44
N ASP A 98 15.81 8.17 16.73
CA ASP A 98 15.42 7.07 17.64
C ASP A 98 14.29 7.48 18.61
N ASN A 99 13.62 8.62 18.39
CA ASN A 99 12.55 9.13 19.26
C ASN A 99 11.16 8.59 18.86
N TYR A 100 11.06 7.28 18.63
CA TYR A 100 9.79 6.61 18.37
C TYR A 100 9.83 5.16 18.87
N ASN A 101 8.65 4.58 19.12
CA ASN A 101 8.53 3.18 19.50
C ASN A 101 8.60 2.31 18.24
N LYS A 102 9.63 1.45 18.14
CA LYS A 102 9.92 0.64 16.94
C LYS A 102 8.86 -0.42 16.71
N GLU A 103 8.31 -0.98 17.78
CA GLU A 103 7.27 -2.01 17.74
C GLU A 103 5.96 -1.42 17.20
N GLN A 104 5.55 -0.26 17.71
CA GLN A 104 4.37 0.46 17.24
C GLN A 104 4.51 0.96 15.80
N ALA A 105 5.69 1.46 15.42
CA ALA A 105 5.96 1.84 14.04
C ALA A 105 5.86 0.64 13.08
N SER A 106 6.47 -0.48 13.46
CA SER A 106 6.37 -1.73 12.70
C SER A 106 4.91 -2.21 12.59
N LEU A 107 4.14 -2.17 13.69
CA LEU A 107 2.71 -2.51 13.69
C LEU A 107 1.94 -1.64 12.69
N CYS A 108 2.10 -0.32 12.75
CA CYS A 108 1.43 0.62 11.85
C CYS A 108 1.76 0.35 10.37
N ILE A 109 3.02 0.05 10.05
CA ILE A 109 3.44 -0.23 8.67
C ILE A 109 2.84 -1.55 8.18
N ASN A 110 2.86 -2.59 9.01
CA ASN A 110 2.27 -3.89 8.67
C ASN A 110 0.74 -3.81 8.51
N LEU A 111 0.07 -3.02 9.36
CA LEU A 111 -1.36 -2.73 9.23
C LEU A 111 -1.65 -1.99 7.91
N ALA A 112 -0.83 -1.00 7.56
CA ALA A 112 -0.96 -0.30 6.29
C ALA A 112 -0.80 -1.26 5.09
N LEU A 113 0.15 -2.19 5.14
CA LEU A 113 0.32 -3.23 4.10
C LEU A 113 -0.91 -4.16 3.97
N ALA A 114 -1.58 -4.46 5.08
CA ALA A 114 -2.84 -5.21 5.07
C ALA A 114 -4.00 -4.39 4.48
N CYS A 115 -4.03 -3.07 4.69
CA CYS A 115 -5.02 -2.19 4.07
C CYS A 115 -4.78 -2.01 2.56
N LEU A 116 -3.53 -2.11 2.11
CA LEU A 116 -3.11 -1.87 0.71
C LEU A 116 -3.17 -3.13 -0.18
N GLN A 117 -3.95 -4.13 0.21
CA GLN A 117 -4.17 -5.33 -0.59
C GLN A 117 -4.91 -4.98 -1.89
N LYS A 118 -4.50 -5.63 -2.98
CA LYS A 118 -5.10 -5.40 -4.31
C LYS A 118 -6.54 -5.89 -4.36
N MET A 119 -6.82 -7.02 -3.71
CA MET A 119 -8.17 -7.58 -3.60
C MET A 119 -8.88 -6.92 -2.40
N PRO A 120 -10.02 -6.24 -2.59
CA PRO A 120 -10.76 -5.55 -1.53
C PRO A 120 -11.15 -6.47 -0.37
N GLU A 121 -11.44 -7.73 -0.68
CA GLU A 121 -11.90 -8.75 0.26
C GLU A 121 -10.80 -9.18 1.23
N LEU A 122 -9.53 -8.98 0.86
CA LEU A 122 -8.38 -9.26 1.73
C LEU A 122 -8.04 -8.11 2.67
N ARG A 123 -8.66 -6.93 2.50
CA ARG A 123 -8.42 -5.80 3.39
C ARG A 123 -9.19 -6.03 4.69
N PRO A 124 -8.59 -5.71 5.86
CA PRO A 124 -9.26 -5.86 7.15
C PRO A 124 -10.51 -4.98 7.23
N ASP A 125 -11.46 -5.34 8.08
CA ASP A 125 -12.60 -4.48 8.38
C ASP A 125 -12.20 -3.34 9.31
N ILE A 126 -12.89 -2.21 9.22
CA ILE A 126 -12.55 -1.02 10.01
C ILE A 126 -12.60 -1.29 11.53
N SER A 127 -13.50 -2.17 11.98
CA SER A 127 -13.57 -2.60 13.39
C SER A 127 -12.29 -3.27 13.85
N ASP A 128 -11.67 -4.07 12.97
CA ASP A 128 -10.46 -4.83 13.27
C ASP A 128 -9.25 -3.92 13.26
N ILE A 129 -9.17 -2.99 12.30
CA ILE A 129 -8.17 -1.90 12.27
C ILE A 129 -8.17 -1.16 13.61
N VAL A 130 -9.35 -0.76 14.11
CA VAL A 130 -9.47 -0.03 15.39
C VAL A 130 -9.00 -0.88 16.57
N LYS A 131 -9.40 -2.16 16.65
CA LYS A 131 -8.96 -3.06 17.73
C LYS A 131 -7.44 -3.25 17.71
N ILE A 132 -6.85 -3.44 16.53
CA ILE A 132 -5.39 -3.56 16.37
C ILE A 132 -4.68 -2.31 16.89
N LEU A 133 -5.14 -1.12 16.47
CA LEU A 133 -4.54 0.14 16.89
C LEU A 133 -4.67 0.41 18.40
N LYS A 134 -5.71 -0.15 19.04
CA LYS A 134 -5.88 -0.10 20.49
C LYS A 134 -5.07 -1.16 21.25
N GLY A 135 -4.42 -2.09 20.55
CA GLY A 135 -3.75 -3.24 21.17
C GLY A 135 -4.72 -4.30 21.71
N GLU A 136 -5.98 -4.26 21.28
CA GLU A 136 -7.01 -5.24 21.66
C GLU A 136 -6.96 -6.50 20.77
N MET A 137 -6.25 -6.43 19.65
CA MET A 137 -6.11 -7.52 18.69
C MET A 137 -4.72 -7.51 18.05
N GLU A 138 -4.14 -8.68 17.84
CA GLU A 138 -2.91 -8.84 17.07
C GLU A 138 -3.18 -8.75 15.57
N LEU A 139 -2.21 -8.24 14.81
CA LEU A 139 -2.30 -8.26 13.35
C LEU A 139 -2.34 -9.71 12.86
N PRO A 140 -3.33 -10.12 12.06
CA PRO A 140 -3.27 -11.40 11.39
C PRO A 140 -2.01 -11.41 10.51
N SER A 141 -1.21 -12.47 10.64
CA SER A 141 0.07 -12.57 9.93
C SER A 141 -0.17 -12.31 8.44
N PRO A 142 0.56 -11.38 7.80
CA PRO A 142 0.30 -11.07 6.41
C PRO A 142 0.45 -12.34 5.57
N PRO A 143 -0.34 -12.52 4.49
CA PRO A 143 -0.16 -13.62 3.54
C PRO A 143 1.23 -13.59 2.85
N PHE A 144 2.04 -12.55 3.12
CA PHE A 144 3.46 -12.47 2.77
C PHE A 144 4.36 -13.48 3.49
N ARG A 145 3.82 -14.46 4.23
CA ARG A 145 4.55 -15.73 4.36
C ARG A 145 4.59 -16.39 2.99
N ILE A 146 5.63 -16.02 2.24
CA ILE A 146 6.16 -16.79 1.13
C ILE A 146 6.05 -18.25 1.54
N LEU A 147 5.21 -19.00 0.84
CA LEU A 147 5.43 -20.42 0.67
C LEU A 147 6.89 -20.50 0.28
N SER A 148 7.74 -20.86 1.23
CA SER A 148 9.13 -21.21 0.96
C SER A 148 9.03 -22.39 0.00
N LEU A 149 8.95 -22.08 -1.29
CA LEU A 149 9.06 -23.05 -2.34
C LEU A 149 10.44 -23.68 -2.08
N PRO A 150 10.52 -24.97 -1.77
CA PRO A 150 11.81 -25.57 -1.51
C PRO A 150 12.63 -25.35 -2.77
N THR A 151 13.77 -24.68 -2.59
CA THR A 151 14.85 -24.62 -3.57
C THR A 151 15.05 -26.03 -4.10
N LEU A 152 14.63 -26.30 -5.35
CA LEU A 152 15.11 -27.46 -6.08
C LEU A 152 16.58 -27.20 -6.41
N ARG A 153 17.43 -27.42 -5.42
CA ARG A 153 18.85 -27.63 -5.59
C ARG A 153 19.13 -29.03 -5.08
N GLU A 154 19.09 -30.00 -5.99
CA GLU A 154 19.99 -31.17 -6.03
C GLU A 154 19.62 -32.10 -7.20
N ARG A 155 20.36 -31.92 -8.29
CA ARG A 155 20.82 -32.92 -9.27
C ARG A 155 21.66 -32.09 -10.25
N SER A 156 22.97 -32.24 -10.39
CA SER A 156 23.72 -33.50 -10.51
C SER A 156 25.19 -33.17 -10.30
N ALA A 157 25.86 -33.87 -9.37
CA ALA A 157 27.31 -34.03 -9.36
C ALA A 157 27.63 -35.25 -8.49
N ASP A 158 27.35 -36.44 -9.02
CA ASP A 158 28.09 -37.66 -8.71
C ASP A 158 27.62 -38.75 -9.67
N GLN A 159 28.34 -38.92 -10.78
CA GLN A 159 28.65 -40.22 -11.38
C GLN A 159 29.67 -39.97 -12.51
N ASN A 160 30.94 -40.28 -12.26
CA ASN A 160 31.88 -40.79 -13.25
C ASN A 160 33.04 -41.43 -12.45
N ASP A 161 32.76 -42.64 -11.96
CA ASP A 161 33.74 -43.73 -11.93
C ASP A 161 33.41 -44.64 -13.13
#